data_AF-A0A0F9FJ42-F1
#
_entry.id   AF-A0A0F9FJ42-F1
#
_cell.length_a   1.000
_cell.length_b   1.000
_cell.length_c   1.000
_cell.angle_alpha   90.00
_cell.angle_beta   90.00
_cell.angle_gamma   90.00
#
_symmetry.space_group_name_H-M   'P 1'
#
loop_
_entity.id
_entity.type
_entity.pdbx_description
1 polymer ?
#
loop_
_entity_poly.entity_id
_entity_poly.type
_entity_poly.pdbx_seq_one_letter_code
_entity_poly.pdbx_strand_id
1 'polypeptide(L)'
;MNTVFIVPTGIGAAIGGDAGDATPAFKLIASISDIAITHPNVVNASDINEMPNNTWYVEGSILDRFLEGKIKLKKPHSNKILLAVNKPIRPETINAMNAARYTIGCDIEYIELETDLRMVATMGPEGASGKVIGWKELVNQINKPHVRWGSYYEFDALAIASPIEVPKERALEYFRTGGINPWGGVEAVASKLIANAINKPVAHAPIENTEEELKYFNEVVGPARAAEA
;
A
#
# COMPACT_ATOMS: atom_id res chain seq x y z
N MET A 1 -2.49 -21.58 18.11
CA MET A 1 -2.27 -21.92 16.68
C MET A 1 -1.89 -20.66 15.91
N ASN A 2 -0.99 -20.72 14.92
CA ASN A 2 -0.73 -19.60 14.00
C ASN A 2 -1.73 -19.63 12.83
N THR A 3 -2.23 -18.48 12.41
CA THR A 3 -3.27 -18.37 11.38
C THR A 3 -2.88 -17.33 10.33
N VAL A 4 -3.26 -17.56 9.07
CA VAL A 4 -3.13 -16.58 7.98
C VAL A 4 -4.54 -16.16 7.56
N PHE A 5 -4.79 -14.85 7.49
CA PHE A 5 -6.07 -14.28 7.05
C PHE A 5 -5.83 -13.34 5.87
N ILE A 6 -6.50 -13.62 4.75
CA ILE A 6 -6.31 -12.90 3.49
C ILE A 6 -7.67 -12.53 2.91
N VAL A 7 -7.82 -11.26 2.54
CA VAL A 7 -8.86 -10.81 1.62
C VAL A 7 -8.24 -10.48 0.25
N PRO A 8 -8.65 -11.13 -0.85
CA PRO A 8 -8.12 -10.80 -2.17
C PRO A 8 -8.56 -9.40 -2.63
N THR A 9 -7.63 -8.60 -3.15
CA THR A 9 -7.89 -7.24 -3.64
C THR A 9 -8.58 -7.27 -5.01
N GLY A 10 -9.49 -6.32 -5.26
CA GLY A 10 -10.00 -6.03 -6.61
C GLY A 10 -11.06 -6.99 -7.14
N ILE A 11 -11.53 -7.95 -6.33
CA ILE A 11 -12.57 -8.93 -6.72
C ILE A 11 -13.96 -8.66 -6.10
N GLY A 12 -14.08 -7.64 -5.24
CA GLY A 12 -15.34 -7.32 -4.56
C GLY A 12 -15.76 -8.35 -3.51
N ALA A 13 -14.85 -8.71 -2.59
CA ALA A 13 -15.16 -9.61 -1.49
C ALA A 13 -16.30 -9.07 -0.61
N ALA A 14 -17.22 -9.94 -0.16
CA ALA A 14 -18.35 -9.51 0.67
C ALA A 14 -17.95 -9.03 2.09
N ILE A 15 -16.75 -9.41 2.55
CA ILE A 15 -16.10 -8.93 3.78
C ILE A 15 -14.65 -8.64 3.39
N GLY A 16 -14.18 -7.42 3.65
CA GLY A 16 -12.83 -6.99 3.24
C GLY A 16 -12.74 -6.41 1.83
N GLY A 17 -13.90 -6.21 1.18
CA GLY A 17 -13.96 -5.69 -0.18
C GLY A 17 -13.78 -4.17 -0.27
N ASP A 18 -14.03 -3.47 0.83
CA ASP A 18 -13.84 -2.03 1.01
C ASP A 18 -12.65 -1.81 1.98
N ALA A 19 -12.16 -0.57 2.18
CA ALA A 19 -10.99 -0.39 3.04
C ALA A 19 -11.30 -0.65 4.52
N GLY A 20 -10.60 -1.63 5.10
CA GLY A 20 -10.58 -1.91 6.54
C GLY A 20 -11.83 -2.59 7.10
N ASP A 21 -12.86 -2.88 6.30
CA ASP A 21 -14.10 -3.55 6.74
C ASP A 21 -13.87 -5.01 7.16
N ALA A 22 -12.75 -5.63 6.76
CA ALA A 22 -12.30 -6.92 7.28
C ALA A 22 -11.67 -6.86 8.68
N THR A 23 -11.30 -5.68 9.19
CA THR A 23 -10.58 -5.56 10.47
C THR A 23 -11.33 -6.22 11.63
N PRO A 24 -12.65 -6.06 11.82
CA PRO A 24 -13.37 -6.74 12.90
C PRO A 24 -13.34 -8.26 12.79
N ALA A 25 -13.50 -8.81 11.57
CA ALA A 25 -13.41 -10.25 11.33
C ALA A 25 -11.98 -10.76 11.62
N PHE A 26 -10.96 -9.99 11.22
CA PHE A 26 -9.58 -10.30 11.52
C PHE A 26 -9.27 -10.25 13.02
N LYS A 27 -9.80 -9.26 13.77
CA LYS A 27 -9.67 -9.18 15.23
C LYS A 27 -10.23 -10.43 15.93
N LEU A 28 -11.37 -10.96 15.45
CA LEU A 28 -11.93 -12.21 15.97
C LEU A 28 -10.97 -13.39 15.74
N ILE A 29 -10.47 -13.55 14.52
CA ILE A 29 -9.51 -14.62 14.20
C ILE A 29 -8.23 -14.47 15.03
N ALA A 30 -7.68 -13.26 15.11
CA ALA A 30 -6.48 -12.99 15.89
C ALA A 30 -6.66 -13.29 17.39
N SER A 31 -7.87 -13.13 17.95
CA SER A 31 -8.14 -13.41 19.37
C SER A 31 -8.00 -14.88 19.75
N ILE A 32 -8.07 -15.79 18.78
CA ILE A 32 -7.91 -17.24 18.97
C ILE A 32 -6.60 -17.77 18.37
N SER A 33 -5.73 -16.89 17.88
CA SER A 33 -4.43 -17.22 17.28
C SER A 33 -3.28 -16.82 18.21
N ASP A 34 -2.18 -17.57 18.18
CA ASP A 34 -0.92 -17.15 18.82
C ASP A 34 -0.28 -16.03 18.01
N ILE A 35 -0.23 -16.23 16.69
CA ILE A 35 0.22 -15.26 15.69
C ILE A 35 -0.81 -15.22 14.56
N ALA A 36 -1.29 -14.03 14.22
CA ALA A 36 -2.19 -13.79 13.10
C ALA A 36 -1.42 -13.07 11.98
N ILE A 37 -1.16 -13.77 10.87
CA ILE A 37 -0.49 -13.19 9.70
C ILE A 37 -1.56 -12.63 8.78
N THR A 38 -1.38 -11.39 8.33
CA THR A 38 -2.28 -10.74 7.39
C THR A 38 -1.55 -9.78 6.46
N HIS A 39 -2.29 -9.07 5.62
CA HIS A 39 -1.77 -8.17 4.60
C HIS A 39 -2.51 -6.81 4.62
N PRO A 40 -1.98 -5.78 3.92
CA PRO A 40 -2.47 -4.41 4.00
C PRO A 40 -3.99 -4.25 3.89
N ASN A 41 -4.63 -4.94 2.94
CA ASN A 41 -6.05 -4.75 2.64
C ASN A 41 -7.00 -5.19 3.77
N VAL A 42 -6.50 -5.95 4.75
CA VAL A 42 -7.34 -6.46 5.84
C VAL A 42 -7.47 -5.45 6.98
N VAL A 43 -6.40 -4.69 7.25
CA VAL A 43 -6.27 -3.88 8.47
C VAL A 43 -6.06 -2.39 8.21
N ASN A 44 -5.80 -1.99 6.96
CA ASN A 44 -5.71 -0.57 6.59
C ASN A 44 -7.08 -0.08 6.12
N ALA A 45 -7.48 1.07 6.67
CA ALA A 45 -8.65 1.85 6.26
C ALA A 45 -8.22 3.32 6.14
N SER A 46 -7.55 3.66 5.03
CA SER A 46 -6.87 4.96 4.85
C SER A 46 -5.88 5.23 6.01
N ASP A 47 -6.10 6.30 6.79
CA ASP A 47 -5.27 6.65 7.95
C ASP A 47 -5.53 5.78 9.20
N ILE A 48 -6.52 4.89 9.15
CA ILE A 48 -6.88 4.01 10.26
C ILE A 48 -6.19 2.66 10.09
N ASN A 49 -5.45 2.24 11.11
CA ASN A 49 -4.95 0.87 11.22
C ASN A 49 -5.16 0.37 12.66
N GLU A 50 -5.97 -0.68 12.77
CA GLU A 50 -6.47 -1.21 14.04
C GLU A 50 -6.04 -2.67 14.24
N MET A 51 -4.82 -3.01 13.82
CA MET A 51 -4.31 -4.37 13.93
C MET A 51 -4.07 -4.81 15.39
N PRO A 52 -4.43 -6.06 15.76
CA PRO A 52 -4.06 -6.65 17.06
C PRO A 52 -2.54 -6.76 17.28
N ASN A 53 -2.11 -6.76 18.55
CA ASN A 53 -0.67 -6.84 18.91
C ASN A 53 0.03 -8.14 18.45
N ASN A 54 -0.71 -9.24 18.30
CA ASN A 54 -0.19 -10.51 17.81
C ASN A 54 -0.19 -10.62 16.27
N THR A 55 -0.39 -9.50 15.56
CA THR A 55 -0.42 -9.46 14.10
C THR A 55 0.98 -9.42 13.50
N TRP A 56 1.19 -10.17 12.42
CA TRP A 56 2.30 -9.99 11.50
C TRP A 56 1.74 -9.41 10.20
N TYR A 57 2.04 -8.14 9.96
CA TYR A 57 1.65 -7.41 8.77
C TYR A 57 2.65 -7.69 7.64
N VAL A 58 2.20 -8.37 6.59
CA VAL A 58 3.06 -8.84 5.50
C VAL A 58 2.51 -8.34 4.17
N GLU A 59 3.36 -7.66 3.40
CA GLU A 59 3.05 -7.22 2.03
C GLU A 59 2.59 -8.41 1.16
N GLY A 60 1.64 -8.18 0.26
CA GLY A 60 0.96 -9.23 -0.51
C GLY A 60 1.89 -10.16 -1.29
N SER A 61 2.85 -9.63 -2.04
CA SER A 61 3.83 -10.41 -2.79
C SER A 61 4.75 -11.24 -1.87
N ILE A 62 5.18 -10.68 -0.74
CA ILE A 62 5.91 -11.43 0.29
C ILE A 62 5.03 -12.53 0.91
N LEU A 63 3.74 -12.25 1.16
CA LEU A 63 2.81 -13.23 1.72
C LEU A 63 2.56 -14.38 0.74
N ASP A 64 2.35 -14.10 -0.54
CA ASP A 64 2.23 -15.09 -1.60
C ASP A 64 3.45 -16.03 -1.60
N ARG A 65 4.65 -15.46 -1.62
CA ARG A 65 5.91 -16.24 -1.65
C ARG A 65 6.09 -17.07 -0.38
N PHE A 66 5.62 -16.59 0.76
CA PHE A 66 5.63 -17.35 2.02
C PHE A 66 4.67 -18.54 1.94
N LEU A 67 3.44 -18.35 1.46
CA LEU A 67 2.45 -19.40 1.30
C LEU A 67 2.84 -20.44 0.23
N GLU A 68 3.55 -20.01 -0.81
CA GLU A 68 4.15 -20.90 -1.82
C GLU A 68 5.39 -21.67 -1.29
N GLY A 69 5.82 -21.41 -0.05
CA GLY A 69 7.00 -22.06 0.55
C GLY A 69 8.35 -21.60 -0.02
N LYS A 70 8.38 -20.50 -0.78
CA LYS A 70 9.59 -19.95 -1.41
C LYS A 70 10.47 -19.17 -0.43
N ILE A 71 9.86 -18.61 0.62
CA ILE A 71 10.56 -17.83 1.65
C ILE A 71 10.06 -18.19 3.05
N LYS A 72 10.79 -17.76 4.07
CA LYS A 72 10.37 -17.80 5.48
C LYS A 72 10.22 -16.39 6.01
N LEU A 73 9.27 -16.19 6.92
CA LEU A 73 9.08 -14.91 7.60
C LEU A 73 9.91 -14.87 8.89
N LYS A 74 10.46 -13.70 9.19
CA LYS A 74 11.12 -13.40 10.46
C LYS A 74 10.59 -12.07 10.96
N LYS A 75 10.05 -12.02 12.19
CA LYS A 75 9.60 -10.76 12.81
C LYS A 75 10.80 -9.86 13.04
N PRO A 76 10.86 -8.67 12.41
CA PRO A 76 11.91 -7.70 12.71
C PRO A 76 11.62 -7.00 14.04
N HIS A 77 12.65 -6.39 14.65
CA HIS A 77 12.45 -5.43 15.74
C HIS A 77 11.90 -4.10 15.19
N SER A 78 12.50 -3.63 14.10
CA SER A 78 12.12 -2.45 13.33
C SER A 78 12.56 -2.63 11.88
N ASN A 79 11.92 -1.93 10.95
CA ASN A 79 12.35 -1.87 9.54
C ASN A 79 12.93 -0.49 9.26
N LYS A 80 14.07 -0.43 8.58
CA LYS A 80 14.52 0.78 7.87
C LYS A 80 13.68 0.95 6.61
N ILE A 81 12.99 2.08 6.47
CA ILE A 81 12.08 2.34 5.35
C ILE A 81 12.72 3.35 4.42
N LEU A 82 12.77 3.03 3.12
CA LEU A 82 13.09 3.99 2.08
C LEU A 82 11.80 4.45 1.41
N LEU A 83 11.47 5.74 1.51
CA LEU A 83 10.31 6.36 0.89
C LEU A 83 10.69 6.93 -0.49
N ALA A 84 10.19 6.31 -1.56
CA ALA A 84 10.34 6.79 -2.93
C ALA A 84 9.18 7.69 -3.33
N VAL A 85 9.49 8.89 -3.82
CA VAL A 85 8.50 9.89 -4.24
C VAL A 85 8.91 10.57 -5.55
N ASN A 86 7.94 10.97 -6.35
CA ASN A 86 8.23 11.78 -7.53
C ASN A 86 8.72 13.17 -7.11
N LYS A 87 9.66 13.74 -7.88
CA LYS A 87 10.14 15.10 -7.67
C LYS A 87 9.16 16.13 -8.28
N PRO A 88 8.98 17.31 -7.67
CA PRO A 88 9.49 17.69 -6.35
C PRO A 88 8.65 17.06 -5.23
N ILE A 89 9.31 16.61 -4.16
CA ILE A 89 8.63 16.16 -2.95
C ILE A 89 7.77 17.30 -2.36
N ARG A 90 6.54 16.95 -1.97
CA ARG A 90 5.59 17.89 -1.39
C ARG A 90 5.81 18.05 0.13
N PRO A 91 5.58 19.26 0.70
CA PRO A 91 5.66 19.47 2.15
C PRO A 91 4.76 18.52 2.95
N GLU A 92 3.57 18.20 2.44
CA GLU A 92 2.64 17.28 3.09
C GLU A 92 3.24 15.87 3.26
N THR A 93 3.96 15.37 2.24
CA THR A 93 4.64 14.08 2.30
C THR A 93 5.78 14.08 3.31
N ILE A 94 6.55 15.18 3.39
CA ILE A 94 7.60 15.35 4.41
C ILE A 94 6.98 15.37 5.81
N ASN A 95 5.87 16.07 5.99
CA ASN A 95 5.17 16.17 7.26
C ASN A 95 4.59 14.82 7.69
N ALA A 96 4.00 14.05 6.76
CA ALA A 96 3.52 12.69 7.04
C ALA A 96 4.65 11.74 7.44
N MET A 97 5.78 11.77 6.71
CA MET A 97 6.97 11.00 7.06
C MET A 97 7.50 11.38 8.47
N ASN A 98 7.61 12.67 8.77
CA ASN A 98 8.05 13.13 10.07
C ASN A 98 7.06 12.74 11.18
N ALA A 99 5.75 12.85 10.93
CA ALA A 99 4.74 12.39 11.87
C ALA A 99 4.97 10.90 12.20
N ALA A 100 5.13 10.04 11.20
CA ALA A 100 5.41 8.61 11.42
C ALA A 100 6.71 8.37 12.23
N ARG A 101 7.77 9.14 11.98
CA ARG A 101 9.01 9.06 12.80
C ARG A 101 8.74 9.37 14.28
N TYR A 102 7.97 10.42 14.57
CA TYR A 102 7.78 10.91 15.95
C TYR A 102 6.62 10.28 16.71
N THR A 103 5.59 9.77 16.04
CA THR A 103 4.39 9.21 16.70
C THR A 103 4.45 7.70 16.85
N ILE A 104 5.02 6.99 15.87
CA ILE A 104 5.11 5.53 15.88
C ILE A 104 6.56 5.00 15.84
N GLY A 105 7.56 5.90 15.85
CA GLY A 105 8.96 5.53 15.99
C GLY A 105 9.57 4.89 14.73
N CYS A 106 9.03 5.17 13.55
CA CYS A 106 9.56 4.61 12.30
C CYS A 106 10.93 5.19 11.92
N ASP A 107 11.82 4.32 11.44
CA ASP A 107 13.07 4.72 10.79
C ASP A 107 12.81 4.85 9.28
N ILE A 108 12.68 6.09 8.80
CA ILE A 108 12.32 6.38 7.41
C ILE A 108 13.36 7.35 6.84
N GLU A 109 13.88 7.09 5.66
CA GLU A 109 14.55 8.05 4.78
C GLU A 109 13.76 8.21 3.49
N TYR A 110 13.99 9.27 2.70
CA TYR A 110 13.29 9.46 1.43
C TYR A 110 14.26 9.70 0.27
N ILE A 111 13.80 9.38 -0.93
CA ILE A 111 14.46 9.69 -2.20
C ILE A 111 13.45 10.31 -3.16
N GLU A 112 13.93 11.30 -3.90
CA GLU A 112 13.22 11.85 -5.05
C GLU A 112 13.60 11.07 -6.31
N LEU A 113 12.59 10.61 -7.04
CA LEU A 113 12.79 9.82 -8.24
C LEU A 113 13.27 10.69 -9.40
N GLU A 114 14.27 10.18 -10.13
CA GLU A 114 14.81 10.86 -11.32
C GLU A 114 13.82 10.81 -12.49
N THR A 115 13.09 9.70 -12.58
CA THR A 115 11.99 9.44 -13.52
C THR A 115 10.73 9.18 -12.72
N ASP A 116 9.65 9.86 -13.07
CA ASP A 116 8.39 9.73 -12.34
C ASP A 116 7.85 8.30 -12.41
N LEU A 117 7.43 7.80 -11.25
CA LEU A 117 6.58 6.63 -11.13
C LEU A 117 5.13 7.06 -11.32
N ARG A 118 4.47 6.48 -12.32
CA ARG A 118 3.05 6.72 -12.61
C ARG A 118 2.29 5.40 -12.60
N MET A 119 1.14 5.40 -11.94
CA MET A 119 0.22 4.28 -11.91
C MET A 119 -1.05 4.68 -12.64
N VAL A 120 -1.43 3.91 -13.66
CA VAL A 120 -2.63 4.17 -14.46
C VAL A 120 -3.59 3.02 -14.25
N ALA A 121 -4.69 3.30 -13.55
CA ALA A 121 -5.72 2.31 -13.26
C ALA A 121 -6.53 1.99 -14.52
N THR A 122 -6.91 0.72 -14.65
CA THR A 122 -7.75 0.20 -15.73
C THR A 122 -8.80 -0.73 -15.15
N MET A 123 -10.00 -0.74 -15.71
CA MET A 123 -11.06 -1.67 -15.33
C MET A 123 -11.33 -2.62 -16.50
N GLY A 124 -11.39 -3.92 -16.23
CA GLY A 124 -11.69 -4.95 -17.21
C GLY A 124 -12.71 -5.97 -16.73
N PRO A 125 -13.03 -7.00 -17.54
CA PRO A 125 -13.99 -8.04 -17.17
C PRO A 125 -13.62 -8.81 -15.89
N GLU A 126 -12.32 -8.88 -15.57
CA GLU A 126 -11.78 -9.59 -14.40
C GLU A 126 -11.64 -8.70 -13.15
N GLY A 127 -12.01 -7.42 -13.24
CA GLY A 127 -11.92 -6.44 -12.14
C GLY A 127 -10.90 -5.33 -12.40
N ALA A 128 -10.40 -4.74 -11.32
CA ALA A 128 -9.43 -3.64 -11.38
C ALA A 128 -8.02 -4.14 -11.69
N SER A 129 -7.29 -3.40 -12.52
CA SER A 129 -5.89 -3.63 -12.87
C SER A 129 -5.19 -2.30 -13.21
N GLY A 130 -4.01 -2.32 -13.81
CA GLY A 130 -3.41 -1.12 -14.35
C GLY A 130 -2.00 -1.30 -14.90
N LYS A 131 -1.42 -0.16 -15.29
CA LYS A 131 -0.04 -0.06 -15.76
C LYS A 131 0.80 0.75 -14.80
N VAL A 132 1.99 0.25 -14.52
CA VAL A 132 2.99 0.94 -13.70
C VAL A 132 4.10 1.39 -14.64
N ILE A 133 4.33 2.69 -14.74
CA ILE A 133 5.31 3.33 -15.63
C ILE A 133 6.40 3.92 -14.73
N GLY A 134 7.68 3.78 -15.11
CA GLY A 134 8.81 4.28 -14.31
C GLY A 134 9.31 3.30 -13.23
N TRP A 135 8.68 2.12 -13.07
CA TRP A 135 9.06 1.18 -12.00
C TRP A 135 10.45 0.58 -12.19
N LYS A 136 10.89 0.36 -13.44
CA LYS A 136 12.24 -0.17 -13.71
C LYS A 136 13.30 0.88 -13.39
N GLU A 137 13.01 2.12 -13.71
CA GLU A 137 13.84 3.29 -13.43
C GLU A 137 13.98 3.48 -11.92
N LEU A 138 12.88 3.39 -11.17
CA LEU A 138 12.88 3.35 -9.70
C LEU A 138 13.79 2.24 -9.18
N VAL A 139 13.60 0.99 -9.65
CA VAL A 139 14.42 -0.17 -9.22
C VAL A 139 15.90 0.05 -9.55
N ASN A 140 16.19 0.60 -10.73
CA ASN A 140 17.55 0.92 -11.13
C ASN A 140 18.17 2.03 -10.26
N GLN A 141 17.39 3.02 -9.85
CA GLN A 141 17.86 4.14 -9.03
C GLN A 141 18.22 3.68 -7.61
N ILE A 142 17.38 2.87 -6.97
CA ILE A 142 17.64 2.35 -5.61
C ILE A 142 18.75 1.30 -5.57
N ASN A 143 19.03 0.65 -6.70
CA ASN A 143 20.12 -0.31 -6.85
C ASN A 143 21.44 0.32 -7.34
N LYS A 144 21.54 1.65 -7.38
CA LYS A 144 22.78 2.38 -7.67
C LYS A 144 23.31 3.09 -6.43
N PRO A 145 24.62 3.33 -6.34
CA PRO A 145 25.18 4.19 -5.30
C PRO A 145 24.54 5.58 -5.33
N HIS A 146 24.26 6.10 -4.16
CA HIS A 146 23.69 7.42 -3.97
C HIS A 146 24.63 8.48 -4.57
N VAL A 147 24.12 9.33 -5.46
CA VAL A 147 24.93 10.35 -6.17
C VAL A 147 25.71 11.25 -5.21
N ARG A 148 25.05 11.69 -4.12
CA ARG A 148 25.64 12.52 -3.06
C ARG A 148 26.64 11.82 -2.14
N TRP A 149 26.41 10.55 -1.76
CA TRP A 149 27.16 9.89 -0.68
C TRP A 149 28.06 8.74 -1.15
N GLY A 150 27.90 8.27 -2.40
CA GLY A 150 28.66 7.16 -2.97
C GLY A 150 28.37 5.78 -2.38
N SER A 151 27.49 5.68 -1.38
CA SER A 151 27.03 4.42 -0.76
C SER A 151 25.68 3.96 -1.31
N TYR A 152 25.39 2.67 -1.22
CA TYR A 152 24.06 2.13 -1.54
C TYR A 152 23.03 2.50 -0.46
N TYR A 153 21.76 2.55 -0.84
CA TYR A 153 20.67 2.69 0.12
C TYR A 153 20.53 1.41 0.96
N GLU A 154 20.60 1.56 2.28
CA GLU A 154 20.33 0.47 3.22
C GLU A 154 18.90 0.60 3.76
N PHE A 155 18.02 -0.30 3.34
CA PHE A 155 16.64 -0.34 3.78
C PHE A 155 16.10 -1.76 3.83
N ASP A 156 15.11 -2.02 4.68
CA ASP A 156 14.43 -3.30 4.83
C ASP A 156 13.12 -3.35 4.03
N ALA A 157 12.45 -2.21 3.89
CA ALA A 157 11.21 -2.07 3.14
C ALA A 157 11.21 -0.79 2.30
N LEU A 158 10.55 -0.84 1.13
CA LEU A 158 10.34 0.30 0.27
C LEU A 158 8.92 0.83 0.48
N ALA A 159 8.76 2.10 0.81
CA ALA A 159 7.50 2.81 0.73
C ALA A 159 7.47 3.62 -0.56
N ILE A 160 6.33 3.69 -1.22
CA ILE A 160 6.13 4.46 -2.45
C ILE A 160 4.95 5.39 -2.24
N ALA A 161 5.16 6.68 -2.44
CA ALA A 161 4.08 7.64 -2.49
C ALA A 161 4.05 8.27 -3.90
N SER A 162 3.02 7.91 -4.67
CA SER A 162 2.87 8.35 -6.06
C SER A 162 1.39 8.57 -6.40
N PRO A 163 1.07 9.44 -7.37
CA PRO A 163 -0.29 9.55 -7.86
C PRO A 163 -0.73 8.26 -8.55
N ILE A 164 -2.04 8.00 -8.50
CA ILE A 164 -2.70 6.95 -9.28
C ILE A 164 -3.75 7.61 -10.16
N GLU A 165 -3.58 7.51 -11.46
CA GLU A 165 -4.51 8.02 -12.47
C GLU A 165 -5.73 7.12 -12.54
N VAL A 166 -6.85 7.60 -12.02
CA VAL A 166 -8.19 7.00 -12.12
C VAL A 166 -9.11 8.01 -12.80
N PRO A 167 -9.92 7.60 -13.81
CA PRO A 167 -10.92 8.50 -14.38
C PRO A 167 -11.85 9.05 -13.30
N LYS A 168 -12.05 10.37 -13.30
CA LYS A 168 -12.82 11.10 -12.29
C LYS A 168 -14.22 10.54 -12.09
N GLU A 169 -14.94 10.31 -13.19
CA GLU A 169 -16.30 9.78 -13.16
C GLU A 169 -16.34 8.44 -12.45
N ARG A 170 -15.30 7.63 -12.62
CA ARG A 170 -15.20 6.32 -12.00
C ARG A 170 -14.90 6.39 -10.51
N ALA A 171 -14.01 7.30 -10.09
CA ALA A 171 -13.72 7.53 -8.68
C ALA A 171 -14.97 8.03 -7.93
N LEU A 172 -15.69 9.00 -8.51
CA LEU A 172 -16.94 9.52 -7.95
C LEU A 172 -18.06 8.47 -7.93
N GLU A 173 -18.18 7.67 -8.98
CA GLU A 173 -19.13 6.55 -9.02
C GLU A 173 -18.82 5.56 -7.90
N TYR A 174 -17.56 5.17 -7.71
CA TYR A 174 -17.15 4.27 -6.62
C TYR A 174 -17.53 4.81 -5.24
N PHE A 175 -17.27 6.09 -4.94
CA PHE A 175 -17.64 6.65 -3.64
C PHE A 175 -19.16 6.63 -3.42
N ARG A 176 -19.93 7.01 -4.44
CA ARG A 176 -21.40 7.08 -4.35
C ARG A 176 -22.08 5.73 -4.32
N THR A 177 -21.68 4.80 -5.19
CA THR A 177 -22.41 3.55 -5.44
C THR A 177 -21.66 2.30 -4.97
N GLY A 178 -20.35 2.40 -4.72
CA GLY A 178 -19.49 1.29 -4.34
C GLY A 178 -19.03 0.43 -5.52
N GLY A 179 -18.77 -0.84 -5.23
CA GLY A 179 -18.29 -1.82 -6.20
C GLY A 179 -16.79 -2.04 -6.10
N ILE A 180 -16.17 -2.45 -7.21
CA ILE A 180 -14.73 -2.75 -7.22
C ILE A 180 -13.92 -1.46 -7.08
N ASN A 181 -13.07 -1.40 -6.05
CA ASN A 181 -12.10 -0.33 -5.82
C ASN A 181 -11.19 -0.16 -7.06
N PRO A 182 -11.19 1.02 -7.71
CA PRO A 182 -10.43 1.25 -8.94
C PRO A 182 -8.92 1.40 -8.74
N TRP A 183 -8.45 1.69 -7.53
CA TRP A 183 -7.02 1.85 -7.20
C TRP A 183 -6.33 0.50 -6.93
N GLY A 184 -6.99 -0.39 -6.17
CA GLY A 184 -6.37 -1.60 -5.63
C GLY A 184 -5.72 -2.52 -6.67
N GLY A 185 -6.26 -2.55 -7.90
CA GLY A 185 -5.71 -3.37 -8.98
C GLY A 185 -4.31 -2.95 -9.43
N VAL A 186 -4.09 -1.64 -9.66
CA VAL A 186 -2.77 -1.15 -10.10
C VAL A 186 -1.76 -1.14 -8.96
N GLU A 187 -2.20 -0.93 -7.73
CA GLU A 187 -1.37 -1.04 -6.52
C GLU A 187 -0.85 -2.47 -6.35
N ALA A 188 -1.71 -3.47 -6.49
CA ALA A 188 -1.31 -4.88 -6.44
C ALA A 188 -0.29 -5.23 -7.53
N VAL A 189 -0.46 -4.71 -8.75
CA VAL A 189 0.52 -4.86 -9.84
C VAL A 189 1.86 -4.20 -9.49
N ALA A 190 1.84 -2.98 -8.95
CA ALA A 190 3.05 -2.25 -8.57
C ALA A 190 3.83 -2.96 -7.48
N SER A 191 3.17 -3.35 -6.38
CA SER A 191 3.79 -4.07 -5.28
C SER A 191 4.42 -5.36 -5.78
N LYS A 192 3.70 -6.14 -6.60
CA LYS A 192 4.25 -7.38 -7.17
C LYS A 192 5.46 -7.16 -8.07
N LEU A 193 5.41 -6.20 -8.99
CA LEU A 193 6.53 -5.92 -9.91
C LEU A 193 7.79 -5.49 -9.15
N ILE A 194 7.63 -4.53 -8.24
CA ILE A 194 8.76 -3.91 -7.55
C ILE A 194 9.30 -4.85 -6.47
N ALA A 195 8.45 -5.45 -5.63
CA ALA A 195 8.88 -6.36 -4.57
C ALA A 195 9.62 -7.57 -5.11
N ASN A 196 9.20 -8.11 -6.26
CA ASN A 196 9.92 -9.21 -6.92
C ASN A 196 11.29 -8.77 -7.44
N ALA A 197 11.41 -7.55 -7.97
CA ALA A 197 12.66 -7.05 -8.51
C ALA A 197 13.71 -6.74 -7.41
N ILE A 198 13.26 -6.25 -6.25
CA ILE A 198 14.17 -5.85 -5.16
C ILE A 198 14.31 -6.89 -4.04
N ASN A 199 13.46 -7.92 -4.05
CA ASN A 199 13.37 -8.96 -3.05
C ASN A 199 13.17 -8.42 -1.61
N LYS A 200 12.36 -7.37 -1.46
CA LYS A 200 11.99 -6.72 -0.20
C LYS A 200 10.51 -6.31 -0.21
N PRO A 201 9.85 -6.17 0.96
CA PRO A 201 8.49 -5.67 1.04
C PRO A 201 8.36 -4.27 0.41
N VAL A 202 7.23 -4.04 -0.27
CA VAL A 202 6.86 -2.76 -0.89
C VAL A 202 5.48 -2.32 -0.40
N ALA A 203 5.39 -1.17 0.26
CA ALA A 203 4.12 -0.53 0.58
C ALA A 203 3.87 0.63 -0.38
N HIS A 204 2.63 0.80 -0.80
CA HIS A 204 2.20 1.92 -1.63
C HIS A 204 1.16 2.75 -0.90
N ALA A 205 1.24 4.07 -1.07
CA ALA A 205 0.21 5.00 -0.66
C ALA A 205 -0.12 5.90 -1.87
N PRO A 206 -1.37 5.90 -2.35
CA PRO A 206 -1.79 6.85 -3.37
C PRO A 206 -1.70 8.26 -2.79
N ILE A 207 -1.02 9.16 -3.49
CA ILE A 207 -1.15 10.59 -3.22
C ILE A 207 -2.33 11.09 -4.05
N GLU A 208 -3.25 11.82 -3.42
CA GLU A 208 -4.39 12.42 -4.09
C GLU A 208 -3.97 13.11 -5.40
N ASN A 209 -4.68 12.78 -6.48
CA ASN A 209 -4.63 13.58 -7.69
C ASN A 209 -5.16 14.99 -7.36
N THR A 210 -4.62 15.99 -8.04
CA THR A 210 -4.98 17.41 -7.89
C THR A 210 -6.41 17.75 -8.34
N GLU A 211 -7.28 16.75 -8.53
CA GLU A 211 -8.67 16.91 -8.95
C GLU A 211 -9.49 17.48 -7.79
N GLU A 212 -9.85 18.77 -7.90
CA GLU A 212 -10.52 19.52 -6.83
C GLU A 212 -11.81 18.85 -6.34
N GLU A 213 -12.59 18.23 -7.22
CA GLU A 213 -13.86 17.62 -6.82
C GLU A 213 -13.69 16.36 -5.94
N LEU A 214 -12.62 15.58 -6.13
CA LEU A 214 -12.34 14.45 -5.23
C LEU A 214 -11.84 14.96 -3.87
N LYS A 215 -11.00 16.01 -3.90
CA LYS A 215 -10.47 16.66 -2.69
C LYS A 215 -11.55 17.30 -1.82
N TYR A 216 -12.67 17.74 -2.41
CA TYR A 216 -13.79 18.35 -1.70
C TYR A 216 -15.04 17.47 -1.66
N PHE A 217 -14.90 16.15 -1.92
CA PHE A 217 -16.01 15.22 -1.79
C PHE A 217 -16.56 15.27 -0.36
N ASN A 218 -17.88 15.45 -0.24
CA ASN A 218 -18.54 15.70 1.06
C ASN A 218 -19.92 15.05 1.18
N GLU A 219 -20.19 14.03 0.37
CA GLU A 219 -21.44 13.26 0.42
C GLU A 219 -21.30 12.09 1.42
N VAL A 220 -22.42 11.68 2.04
CA VAL A 220 -22.41 10.49 2.90
C VAL A 220 -22.28 9.24 2.03
N VAL A 221 -21.24 8.46 2.27
CA VAL A 221 -21.01 7.17 1.59
C VAL A 221 -21.55 5.98 2.40
N GLY A 222 -21.55 4.80 1.79
CA GLY A 222 -21.91 3.56 2.46
C GLY A 222 -20.97 3.27 3.65
N PRO A 223 -21.47 2.69 4.77
CA PRO A 223 -20.68 2.51 6.00
C PRO A 223 -19.35 1.77 5.82
N ALA A 224 -19.28 0.79 4.91
CA ALA A 224 -18.08 0.02 4.65
C ALA A 224 -16.96 0.82 3.95
N ARG A 225 -17.31 1.91 3.24
CA ARG A 225 -16.36 2.80 2.54
C ARG A 225 -16.06 4.09 3.28
N ALA A 226 -16.64 4.29 4.47
CA ALA A 226 -16.58 5.56 5.19
C ALA A 226 -15.14 5.98 5.56
N ALA A 227 -14.19 5.06 5.61
CA ALA A 227 -12.78 5.36 5.85
C ALA A 227 -12.06 5.94 4.62
N GLU A 228 -12.57 5.72 3.40
CA GLU A 228 -11.94 6.13 2.14
C GLU A 228 -12.49 7.45 1.57
N ALA A 229 -13.56 7.98 2.14
CA ALA A 229 -14.36 9.07 1.60
C ALA A 229 -14.20 10.40 2.35
#